data_AF-A0A0J6VBN5-F1
#
_entry.id   AF-A0A0J6VBN5-F1
#
_cell.length_a   1.000
_cell.length_b   1.000
_cell.length_c   1.000
_cell.angle_alpha   90.00
_cell.angle_beta   90.00
_cell.angle_gamma   90.00
#
_symmetry.space_group_name_H-M   'P 1'
#
loop_
_entity.id
_entity.type
_entity.pdbx_description
1 polymer ?
#
loop_
_entity_poly.entity_id
_entity_poly.type
_entity_poly.pdbx_seq_one_letter_code
_entity_poly.pdbx_strand_id
1 'polypeptide(L)'
;MHRIPRSQTGSPALMHDRRTDTHSSPQPREGLRYETARRLRLAEATAPEILLNASLSLGDIVIRWGRVRHETSRVPGQVGERMSAPDPFRLVVGVTGATGAALAVRLLERLRELPGLESHLIISAWARSTIRHETGLRARDVAALADHTYHHADQAAAIASGSFRTEGMVVIPCSMKTLAAIRLGYADGLIARAADVTLKERRRLVLVTRETPLSDVHLDNMLAVSRSGAIVFPPVLGFYHLPHSLDEALDHLVARLMDQFDLPTPGARRWAGIQRPSLMQPSSPLSDDASHDPLQGEPR
;
A
#
# COMPACT_ATOMS: atom_id res chain seq x y z
N MET A 1 -60.46 -27.55 14.97
CA MET A 1 -60.69 -28.07 16.34
C MET A 1 -60.29 -29.53 16.37
N HIS A 2 -59.52 -29.97 17.39
CA HIS A 2 -59.28 -31.40 17.76
C HIS A 2 -58.61 -32.30 16.69
N ARG A 3 -57.91 -33.40 17.04
CA ARG A 3 -57.20 -33.78 18.30
C ARG A 3 -56.08 -34.77 17.94
N ILE A 4 -55.03 -34.82 18.76
CA ILE A 4 -54.05 -35.94 18.80
C ILE A 4 -54.43 -36.84 19.99
N PRO A 5 -54.10 -38.14 19.96
CA PRO A 5 -53.47 -38.75 21.14
C PRO A 5 -52.20 -39.56 20.83
N ARG A 6 -51.36 -39.76 21.85
CA ARG A 6 -50.18 -40.64 21.85
C ARG A 6 -50.41 -41.81 22.81
N SER A 7 -49.71 -42.93 22.57
CA SER A 7 -49.17 -43.84 23.59
C SER A 7 -47.69 -44.08 23.23
N GLN A 8 -46.67 -44.15 24.11
CA GLN A 8 -46.50 -44.48 25.55
C GLN A 8 -46.54 -45.97 25.95
N THR A 9 -45.73 -46.23 26.99
CA THR A 9 -45.26 -47.49 27.61
C THR A 9 -44.18 -48.26 26.82
N GLY A 10 -43.13 -48.79 27.48
CA GLY A 10 -42.75 -48.65 28.89
C GLY A 10 -41.35 -49.19 29.20
N SER A 11 -40.81 -48.81 30.37
CA SER A 11 -39.58 -49.36 30.96
C SER A 11 -39.90 -49.85 32.37
N PRO A 12 -39.18 -50.87 32.88
CA PRO A 12 -38.60 -50.70 34.21
C PRO A 12 -37.13 -51.15 34.31
N ALA A 13 -36.45 -50.68 35.36
CA ALA A 13 -35.07 -51.03 35.73
C ALA A 13 -35.04 -51.95 36.97
N LEU A 14 -33.84 -52.35 37.41
CA LEU A 14 -33.37 -52.83 38.75
C LEU A 14 -32.06 -53.66 38.55
N MET A 15 -31.04 -53.71 39.43
CA MET A 15 -30.70 -52.93 40.64
C MET A 15 -29.17 -53.00 40.90
N HIS A 16 -28.67 -52.17 41.84
CA HIS A 16 -27.30 -52.04 42.35
C HIS A 16 -26.49 -53.32 42.67
N ASP A 17 -25.15 -53.18 42.62
CA ASP A 17 -24.35 -53.14 43.87
C ASP A 17 -23.36 -51.93 43.84
N ARG A 18 -22.69 -51.62 44.95
CA ARG A 18 -21.75 -50.49 45.13
C ARG A 18 -20.46 -50.90 45.85
N ARG A 19 -19.34 -50.24 45.51
CA ARG A 19 -18.29 -49.76 46.44
C ARG A 19 -17.29 -48.83 45.73
N THR A 20 -16.55 -48.06 46.52
CA THR A 20 -15.62 -46.98 46.12
C THR A 20 -14.41 -47.03 47.09
N ASP A 21 -13.29 -46.31 46.92
CA ASP A 21 -12.87 -45.25 45.99
C ASP A 21 -11.62 -45.74 45.17
N THR A 22 -10.59 -45.01 44.66
CA THR A 22 -10.07 -43.64 44.83
C THR A 22 -9.28 -43.10 43.63
N HIS A 23 -9.42 -41.79 43.40
CA HIS A 23 -8.37 -40.82 43.00
C HIS A 23 -7.80 -40.72 41.57
N SER A 24 -7.87 -39.47 41.08
CA SER A 24 -6.86 -38.74 40.28
C SER A 24 -6.73 -38.97 38.77
N SER A 25 -7.44 -38.14 37.99
CA SER A 25 -7.23 -37.92 36.56
C SER A 25 -6.23 -36.77 36.28
N PRO A 26 -5.32 -36.88 35.29
CA PRO A 26 -4.51 -35.77 34.82
C PRO A 26 -5.15 -35.02 33.62
N GLN A 27 -5.15 -33.69 33.64
CA GLN A 27 -5.29 -32.85 32.45
C GLN A 27 -3.91 -32.29 32.05
N PRO A 28 -3.57 -32.21 30.75
CA PRO A 28 -2.42 -31.45 30.30
C PRO A 28 -2.73 -29.94 30.33
N ARG A 29 -1.88 -29.16 31.02
CA ARG A 29 -1.83 -27.70 30.92
C ARG A 29 -0.65 -27.25 30.04
N GLU A 30 -0.68 -25.98 29.65
CA GLU A 30 0.36 -25.30 28.88
C GLU A 30 1.72 -25.33 29.58
N GLY A 31 2.80 -25.33 28.79
CA GLY A 31 4.12 -24.93 29.27
C GLY A 31 5.29 -25.76 28.74
N LEU A 32 5.91 -25.31 27.64
CA LEU A 32 7.30 -25.66 27.37
C LEU A 32 8.06 -24.51 26.70
N ARG A 33 8.60 -23.61 27.51
CA ARG A 33 9.85 -22.91 27.15
C ARG A 33 11.00 -23.86 27.48
N TYR A 34 11.92 -24.08 26.55
CA TYR A 34 13.34 -24.09 26.89
C TYR A 34 14.20 -23.86 25.63
N GLU A 35 15.38 -23.30 25.87
CA GLU A 35 16.33 -22.77 24.88
C GLU A 35 17.59 -23.68 24.84
N THR A 36 18.53 -23.40 23.93
CA THR A 36 19.91 -23.98 23.83
C THR A 36 20.14 -25.12 22.81
N ALA A 37 20.35 -24.72 21.55
CA ALA A 37 21.54 -24.97 20.72
C ALA A 37 22.11 -26.38 20.39
N ARG A 38 22.69 -26.42 19.17
CA ARG A 38 23.96 -27.10 18.77
C ARG A 38 23.95 -28.56 18.28
N ARG A 39 23.77 -28.72 16.96
CA ARG A 39 24.47 -29.64 16.00
C ARG A 39 24.11 -29.10 14.60
N LEU A 40 24.98 -28.68 13.66
CA LEU A 40 26.31 -29.13 13.19
C LEU A 40 26.27 -30.60 12.73
N ARG A 41 26.64 -30.97 11.49
CA ARG A 41 27.27 -30.25 10.36
C ARG A 41 27.05 -31.04 9.04
N LEU A 42 27.68 -30.59 7.94
CA LEU A 42 27.95 -31.29 6.65
C LEU A 42 26.97 -31.06 5.48
N ALA A 43 27.32 -30.08 4.65
CA ALA A 43 27.08 -30.04 3.21
C ALA A 43 28.11 -29.06 2.58
N GLU A 44 29.37 -29.47 2.50
CA GLU A 44 30.44 -28.67 1.89
C GLU A 44 30.38 -28.83 0.35
N ALA A 45 30.28 -27.72 -0.37
CA ALA A 45 30.38 -27.67 -1.83
C ALA A 45 31.37 -26.56 -2.21
N THR A 46 32.55 -26.96 -2.66
CA THR A 46 33.72 -26.10 -2.89
C THR A 46 33.51 -25.12 -4.04
N ALA A 47 33.83 -23.84 -3.81
CA ALA A 47 34.17 -22.90 -4.88
C ALA A 47 35.68 -22.99 -5.18
N PRO A 48 36.12 -22.86 -6.45
CA PRO A 48 37.53 -22.76 -6.78
C PRO A 48 38.00 -21.29 -6.76
N GLU A 49 38.99 -20.99 -5.92
CA GLU A 49 39.77 -19.75 -6.08
C GLU A 49 40.70 -19.87 -7.30
N ILE A 50 40.74 -18.85 -8.14
CA ILE A 50 41.92 -18.55 -8.97
C ILE A 50 42.26 -17.07 -8.77
N LEU A 51 43.29 -16.84 -7.96
CA LEU A 51 43.94 -15.54 -7.84
C LEU A 51 44.81 -15.27 -9.07
N LEU A 52 44.68 -14.09 -9.67
CA LEU A 52 45.82 -13.39 -10.24
C LEU A 52 45.63 -11.88 -10.15
N ASN A 53 46.68 -11.15 -9.79
CA ASN A 53 46.62 -9.72 -9.53
C ASN A 53 46.53 -8.90 -10.82
N ALA A 54 45.57 -7.97 -10.87
CA ALA A 54 45.52 -6.90 -11.86
C ALA A 54 45.11 -5.58 -11.17
N SER A 55 46.07 -4.90 -10.54
CA SER A 55 45.85 -3.57 -9.98
C SER A 55 45.84 -2.53 -11.09
N LEU A 56 44.66 -2.00 -11.43
CA LEU A 56 44.51 -0.82 -12.28
C LEU A 56 43.54 0.15 -11.62
N SER A 57 44.08 1.28 -11.17
CA SER A 57 43.31 2.42 -10.70
C SER A 57 42.69 3.17 -11.88
N LEU A 58 41.36 3.16 -11.97
CA LEU A 58 40.55 4.04 -12.80
C LEU A 58 39.32 4.44 -11.97
N GLY A 59 39.11 5.75 -11.80
CA GLY A 59 38.28 6.29 -10.73
C GLY A 59 36.76 6.28 -10.97
N ASP A 60 36.02 6.31 -9.86
CA ASP A 60 34.67 6.86 -9.66
C ASP A 60 33.68 6.76 -10.85
N ILE A 61 33.32 5.53 -11.24
CA ILE A 61 32.15 5.30 -12.11
C ILE A 61 30.85 5.48 -11.30
N VAL A 62 30.49 6.75 -11.06
CA VAL A 62 29.19 7.11 -10.48
C VAL A 62 28.11 6.96 -11.57
N ILE A 63 27.41 5.82 -11.57
CA ILE A 63 26.31 5.55 -12.51
C ILE A 63 25.10 6.41 -12.16
N ARG A 64 25.10 7.67 -12.62
CA ARG A 64 23.90 8.51 -12.67
C ARG A 64 22.94 7.98 -13.73
N TRP A 65 21.74 7.59 -13.32
CA TRP A 65 20.61 7.36 -14.24
C TRP A 65 20.11 8.69 -14.83
N GLY A 66 20.86 9.22 -15.80
CA GLY A 66 20.45 10.38 -16.59
C GLY A 66 19.39 10.00 -17.61
N ARG A 67 18.23 10.66 -17.55
CA ARG A 67 17.18 10.55 -18.59
C ARG A 67 17.68 11.17 -19.90
N VAL A 68 18.23 10.36 -20.80
CA VAL A 68 18.58 10.80 -22.16
C VAL A 68 17.28 11.18 -22.89
N ARG A 69 17.06 12.49 -23.10
CA ARG A 69 16.13 12.97 -24.11
C ARG A 69 16.86 12.92 -25.46
N HIS A 70 16.31 12.17 -26.42
CA HIS A 70 16.74 12.32 -27.82
C HIS A 70 16.16 13.62 -28.38
N GLU A 71 16.89 14.71 -28.17
CA GLU A 71 16.62 16.00 -28.80
C GLU A 71 17.09 15.94 -30.26
N THR A 72 16.20 15.51 -31.15
CA THR A 72 16.46 15.46 -32.58
C THR A 72 16.53 16.88 -33.15
N SER A 73 17.74 17.33 -33.49
CA SER A 73 17.98 18.63 -34.09
C SER A 73 17.31 18.74 -35.48
N ARG A 74 16.06 19.22 -35.50
CA ARG A 74 15.35 19.54 -36.73
C ARG A 74 16.01 20.76 -37.38
N VAL A 75 16.38 20.62 -38.66
CA VAL A 75 16.80 21.75 -39.50
C VAL A 75 15.63 22.75 -39.61
N PRO A 76 15.85 24.07 -39.51
CA PRO A 76 14.78 25.06 -39.57
C PRO A 76 14.19 25.19 -40.98
N GLY A 77 13.22 24.33 -41.29
CA GLY A 77 12.36 24.39 -42.48
C GLY A 77 10.94 24.83 -42.11
N GLN A 78 10.33 25.69 -42.93
CA GLN A 78 9.06 26.34 -42.61
C GLN A 78 7.86 25.37 -42.63
N VAL A 79 7.33 25.06 -41.45
CA VAL A 79 5.91 24.75 -41.24
C VAL A 79 5.47 25.47 -39.97
N GLY A 80 4.28 26.06 -39.97
CA GLY A 80 3.70 26.68 -38.78
C GLY A 80 3.23 25.64 -37.77
N GLU A 81 4.15 25.07 -36.98
CA GLU A 81 3.79 24.30 -35.79
C GLU A 81 3.04 25.22 -34.81
N ARG A 82 1.71 25.12 -34.81
CA ARG A 82 0.92 25.50 -33.64
C ARG A 82 1.47 24.68 -32.48
N MET A 83 2.11 25.32 -31.51
CA MET A 83 2.49 24.68 -30.25
C MET A 83 1.22 24.10 -29.62
N SER A 84 1.03 22.79 -29.75
CA SER A 84 -0.01 22.09 -29.03
C SER A 84 0.25 22.25 -27.53
N ALA A 85 -0.81 22.38 -26.73
CA ALA A 85 -0.68 22.25 -25.30
C ALA A 85 0.04 20.92 -24.97
N PRO A 86 0.91 20.87 -23.95
CA PRO A 86 1.57 19.64 -23.57
C PRO A 86 0.54 18.54 -23.28
N ASP A 87 0.85 17.30 -23.69
CA ASP A 87 0.02 16.14 -23.37
C ASP A 87 -0.27 16.10 -21.86
N PRO A 88 -1.54 15.91 -21.44
CA PRO A 88 -1.88 15.82 -20.03
C PRO A 88 -1.28 14.58 -19.37
N PHE A 89 -1.07 14.64 -18.06
CA PHE A 89 -0.61 13.52 -17.27
C PHE A 89 -1.71 12.45 -17.20
N ARG A 90 -1.59 11.39 -17.99
CA ARG A 90 -2.61 10.32 -18.05
C ARG A 90 -2.32 9.22 -17.05
N LEU A 91 -3.23 9.02 -16.09
CA LEU A 91 -3.14 7.99 -15.04
C LEU A 91 -4.31 7.01 -15.11
N VAL A 92 -4.01 5.72 -15.21
CA VAL A 92 -5.03 4.65 -15.16
C VAL A 92 -5.35 4.27 -13.73
N VAL A 93 -6.63 4.16 -13.38
CA VAL A 93 -7.11 3.80 -12.03
C VAL A 93 -7.99 2.56 -12.10
N GLY A 94 -7.51 1.42 -11.62
CA GLY A 94 -8.27 0.16 -11.56
C GLY A 94 -8.83 -0.12 -10.16
N VAL A 95 -10.15 -0.11 -10.00
CA VAL A 95 -10.82 -0.39 -8.70
C VAL A 95 -11.30 -1.83 -8.65
N THR A 96 -10.89 -2.58 -7.62
CA THR A 96 -11.18 -4.01 -7.47
C THR A 96 -11.95 -4.33 -6.18
N GLY A 97 -12.42 -5.57 -6.04
CA GLY A 97 -13.38 -5.96 -4.99
C GLY A 97 -12.83 -6.14 -3.57
N ALA A 98 -11.59 -5.75 -3.29
CA ALA A 98 -11.03 -5.78 -1.94
C ALA A 98 -11.49 -4.57 -1.11
N THR A 99 -11.49 -4.70 0.22
CA THR A 99 -11.82 -3.58 1.13
C THR A 99 -10.81 -2.45 1.02
N GLY A 100 -11.29 -1.23 1.26
CA GLY A 100 -10.55 0.01 1.07
C GLY A 100 -11.15 0.86 -0.04
N ALA A 101 -12.44 0.71 -0.37
CA ALA A 101 -13.07 1.50 -1.43
C ALA A 101 -12.98 3.02 -1.16
N ALA A 102 -12.98 3.45 0.10
CA ALA A 102 -12.75 4.83 0.50
C ALA A 102 -11.40 5.41 0.01
N LEU A 103 -10.33 4.59 -0.05
CA LEU A 103 -9.04 5.03 -0.60
C LEU A 103 -9.13 5.33 -2.10
N ALA A 104 -9.92 4.54 -2.84
CA ALA A 104 -10.13 4.75 -4.28
C ALA A 104 -10.96 6.02 -4.56
N VAL A 105 -12.00 6.25 -3.74
CA VAL A 105 -12.81 7.48 -3.77
C VAL A 105 -11.93 8.69 -3.49
N ARG A 106 -11.21 8.69 -2.36
CA ARG A 106 -10.34 9.82 -1.97
C ARG A 106 -9.22 10.05 -2.98
N LEU A 107 -8.62 9.01 -3.55
CA LEU A 107 -7.64 9.21 -4.63
C LEU A 107 -8.27 9.94 -5.83
N LEU A 108 -9.45 9.53 -6.30
CA LEU A 108 -10.10 10.17 -7.44
C LEU A 108 -10.49 11.63 -7.15
N GLU A 109 -10.93 11.94 -5.93
CA GLU A 109 -11.14 13.32 -5.48
C GLU A 109 -9.85 14.14 -5.58
N ARG A 110 -8.74 13.66 -5.00
CA ARG A 110 -7.44 14.37 -5.02
C ARG A 110 -6.84 14.47 -6.43
N LEU A 111 -7.09 13.49 -7.31
CA LEU A 111 -6.63 13.53 -8.71
C LEU A 111 -7.39 14.60 -9.51
N ARG A 112 -8.71 14.72 -9.31
CA ARG A 112 -9.57 15.70 -9.98
C ARG A 112 -9.22 17.15 -9.63
N GLU A 113 -8.60 17.40 -8.48
CA GLU A 113 -8.08 18.71 -8.10
C GLU A 113 -6.83 19.14 -8.88
N LEU A 114 -6.16 18.24 -9.62
CA LEU A 114 -4.89 18.54 -10.29
C LEU A 114 -5.08 19.01 -11.74
N PRO A 115 -4.79 20.28 -12.07
CA PRO A 115 -4.93 20.77 -13.44
C PRO A 115 -3.91 20.11 -14.37
N GLY A 116 -4.37 19.64 -15.54
CA GLY A 116 -3.53 18.96 -16.53
C GLY A 116 -3.30 17.47 -16.27
N LEU A 117 -4.01 16.87 -15.31
CA LEU A 117 -4.13 15.42 -15.14
C LEU A 117 -5.39 14.90 -15.85
N GLU A 118 -5.33 13.69 -16.42
CA GLU A 118 -6.43 13.01 -17.11
C GLU A 118 -6.54 11.58 -16.54
N SER A 119 -7.69 11.24 -15.95
CA SER A 119 -7.89 10.00 -15.19
C SER A 119 -8.72 8.96 -15.94
N HIS A 120 -8.17 7.74 -16.07
CA HIS A 120 -8.75 6.63 -16.82
C HIS A 120 -9.19 5.50 -15.87
N LEU A 121 -10.45 5.56 -15.43
CA LEU A 121 -11.02 4.68 -14.42
C LEU A 121 -11.59 3.37 -15.00
N ILE A 122 -11.37 2.27 -14.29
CA ILE A 122 -12.00 0.97 -14.53
C ILE A 122 -12.55 0.44 -13.20
N ILE A 123 -13.86 0.23 -13.09
CA ILE A 123 -14.48 -0.37 -11.89
C ILE A 123 -14.88 -1.82 -12.19
N SER A 124 -14.24 -2.78 -11.53
CA SER A 124 -14.55 -4.21 -11.68
C SER A 124 -15.98 -4.56 -11.24
N ALA A 125 -16.52 -5.71 -11.67
CA ALA A 125 -17.85 -6.16 -11.27
C ALA A 125 -18.03 -6.19 -9.73
N TRP A 126 -17.07 -6.80 -9.00
CA TRP A 126 -17.13 -6.91 -7.54
C TRP A 126 -16.89 -5.59 -6.81
N ALA A 127 -16.07 -4.69 -7.35
CA ALA A 127 -15.84 -3.36 -6.74
C ALA A 127 -17.14 -2.58 -6.57
N ARG A 128 -18.16 -2.79 -7.43
CA ARG A 128 -19.47 -2.14 -7.33
C ARG A 128 -20.19 -2.48 -6.02
N SER A 129 -20.04 -3.70 -5.52
CA SER A 129 -20.57 -4.14 -4.23
C SER A 129 -19.76 -3.57 -3.07
N THR A 130 -18.43 -3.58 -3.17
CA THR A 130 -17.53 -3.08 -2.12
C THR A 130 -17.68 -1.57 -1.91
N ILE A 131 -17.74 -0.78 -2.99
CA ILE A 131 -18.02 0.66 -2.95
C ILE A 131 -19.37 0.94 -2.23
N ARG A 132 -20.43 0.22 -2.62
CA ARG A 132 -21.77 0.34 -1.99
C ARG A 132 -21.70 0.07 -0.48
N HIS A 133 -21.00 -0.98 -0.08
CA HIS A 133 -20.96 -1.45 1.30
C HIS A 133 -20.12 -0.55 2.20
N GLU A 134 -18.96 -0.09 1.72
CA GLU A 134 -17.95 0.61 2.54
C GLU A 134 -18.07 2.14 2.51
N THR A 135 -18.74 2.71 1.51
CA THR A 135 -18.85 4.19 1.33
C THR A 135 -20.28 4.69 1.16
N GLY A 136 -21.26 3.79 1.02
CA GLY A 136 -22.64 4.14 0.65
C GLY A 136 -22.82 4.60 -0.81
N LEU A 137 -21.78 5.11 -1.47
CA LEU A 137 -21.80 5.63 -2.85
C LEU A 137 -22.17 4.55 -3.88
N ARG A 138 -22.78 4.94 -5.00
CA ARG A 138 -22.96 4.06 -6.17
C ARG A 138 -21.69 4.10 -7.02
N ALA A 139 -21.41 3.00 -7.74
CA ALA A 139 -20.27 2.95 -8.66
C ALA A 139 -20.31 4.03 -9.76
N ARG A 140 -21.50 4.53 -10.15
CA ARG A 140 -21.64 5.68 -11.07
C ARG A 140 -21.21 7.01 -10.43
N ASP A 141 -21.36 7.14 -9.11
CA ASP A 141 -21.06 8.38 -8.38
C ASP A 141 -19.53 8.49 -8.24
N VAL A 142 -18.87 7.36 -7.96
CA VAL A 142 -17.40 7.23 -8.05
C VAL A 142 -16.89 7.40 -9.48
N ALA A 143 -17.62 6.89 -10.48
CA ALA A 143 -17.26 7.11 -11.89
C ALA A 143 -17.32 8.59 -12.31
N ALA A 144 -18.23 9.36 -11.71
CA ALA A 144 -18.33 10.80 -11.95
C ALA A 144 -17.20 11.63 -11.31
N LEU A 145 -16.27 11.00 -10.59
CA LEU A 145 -15.03 11.63 -10.11
C LEU A 145 -13.88 11.58 -11.14
N ALA A 146 -13.97 10.70 -12.15
CA ALA A 146 -12.94 10.51 -13.17
C ALA A 146 -13.34 11.14 -14.52
N ASP A 147 -12.33 11.47 -15.34
CA ASP A 147 -12.51 12.08 -16.65
C ASP A 147 -12.99 11.06 -17.70
N HIS A 148 -12.44 9.84 -17.63
CA HIS A 148 -12.82 8.72 -18.48
C HIS A 148 -13.12 7.48 -17.62
N THR A 149 -14.22 6.78 -17.90
CA THR A 149 -14.56 5.50 -17.27
C THR A 149 -14.82 4.44 -18.34
N TYR A 150 -14.15 3.30 -18.23
CA TYR A 150 -14.26 2.17 -19.16
C TYR A 150 -15.02 0.99 -18.54
N HIS A 151 -15.66 0.19 -19.38
CA HIS A 151 -16.28 -1.04 -18.91
C HIS A 151 -15.22 -2.11 -18.61
N HIS A 152 -15.36 -2.84 -17.50
CA HIS A 152 -14.33 -3.77 -17.02
C HIS A 152 -14.01 -4.96 -17.96
N ALA A 153 -14.84 -5.21 -18.97
CA ALA A 153 -14.64 -6.23 -20.00
C ALA A 153 -14.36 -5.64 -21.40
N ASP A 154 -14.21 -4.31 -21.52
CA ASP A 154 -13.91 -3.64 -22.78
C ASP A 154 -12.42 -3.75 -23.13
N GLN A 155 -12.05 -4.83 -23.82
CA GLN A 155 -10.69 -5.03 -24.31
C GLN A 155 -10.33 -4.16 -25.54
N ALA A 156 -11.26 -3.34 -26.05
CA ALA A 156 -11.03 -2.39 -27.14
C ALA A 156 -10.76 -0.95 -26.66
N ALA A 157 -10.91 -0.68 -25.35
CA ALA A 157 -10.58 0.59 -24.71
C ALA A 157 -9.13 1.03 -25.03
N ALA A 158 -8.90 2.34 -25.17
CA ALA A 158 -7.59 2.90 -25.52
C ALA A 158 -6.44 2.40 -24.61
N ILE A 159 -6.71 2.29 -23.30
CA ILE A 159 -5.78 1.80 -22.27
C ILE A 159 -5.45 0.29 -22.36
N ALA A 160 -6.09 -0.46 -23.28
CA ALA A 160 -5.73 -1.84 -23.63
C ALA A 160 -4.58 -1.93 -24.66
N SER A 161 -4.12 -0.79 -25.19
CA SER A 161 -2.98 -0.66 -26.11
C SER A 161 -1.82 0.14 -25.50
N GLY A 162 -0.60 -0.30 -25.76
CA GLY A 162 0.62 0.47 -25.44
C GLY A 162 0.78 1.74 -26.27
N SER A 163 0.18 1.82 -27.46
CA SER A 163 0.24 3.04 -28.29
C SER A 163 -0.50 4.23 -27.65
N PHE A 164 -1.48 3.99 -26.78
CA PHE A 164 -2.06 5.02 -25.95
C PHE A 164 -1.09 5.34 -24.81
N ARG A 165 -0.58 6.57 -24.76
CA ARG A 165 0.46 6.97 -23.81
C ARG A 165 -0.15 7.36 -22.46
N THR A 166 0.33 6.71 -21.42
CA THR A 166 -0.01 6.94 -20.01
C THR A 166 1.29 7.00 -19.22
N GLU A 167 1.31 7.77 -18.13
CA GLU A 167 2.50 7.87 -17.27
C GLU A 167 2.56 6.72 -16.24
N GLY A 168 1.41 6.11 -15.96
CA GLY A 168 1.33 4.89 -15.15
C GLY A 168 -0.09 4.36 -14.94
N MET A 169 -0.18 3.39 -14.04
CA MET A 169 -1.43 2.79 -13.56
C MET A 169 -1.36 2.52 -12.06
N VAL A 170 -2.47 2.76 -11.37
CA VAL A 170 -2.69 2.32 -9.99
C VAL A 170 -3.87 1.36 -9.92
N VAL A 171 -3.74 0.29 -9.14
CA VAL A 171 -4.86 -0.60 -8.80
C VAL A 171 -5.19 -0.40 -7.33
N ILE A 172 -6.36 0.16 -7.03
CA ILE A 172 -6.74 0.64 -5.70
C ILE A 172 -8.23 0.40 -5.38
N PRO A 173 -8.54 -0.31 -4.27
CA PRO A 173 -7.69 -1.32 -3.66
C PRO A 173 -7.43 -2.48 -4.64
N CYS A 174 -6.31 -3.17 -4.49
CA CYS A 174 -5.93 -4.33 -5.31
C CYS A 174 -6.21 -5.65 -4.56
N SER A 175 -7.12 -6.45 -5.11
CA SER A 175 -7.46 -7.78 -4.60
C SER A 175 -6.40 -8.83 -4.95
N MET A 176 -6.27 -9.87 -4.12
CA MET A 176 -5.32 -10.97 -4.38
C MET A 176 -5.62 -11.72 -5.69
N LYS A 177 -6.89 -11.77 -6.13
CA LYS A 177 -7.25 -12.28 -7.47
C LYS A 177 -6.66 -11.41 -8.58
N THR A 178 -6.77 -10.09 -8.48
CA THR A 178 -6.21 -9.17 -9.49
C THR A 178 -4.68 -9.21 -9.50
N LEU A 179 -4.06 -9.25 -8.32
CA LEU A 179 -2.62 -9.43 -8.16
C LEU A 179 -2.12 -10.72 -8.83
N ALA A 180 -2.81 -11.85 -8.63
CA ALA A 180 -2.49 -13.12 -9.27
C ALA A 180 -2.64 -13.05 -10.80
N ALA A 181 -3.71 -12.43 -11.31
CA ALA A 181 -3.90 -12.24 -12.75
C ALA A 181 -2.80 -11.37 -13.39
N ILE A 182 -2.30 -10.36 -12.66
CA ILE A 182 -1.18 -9.51 -13.09
C ILE A 182 0.15 -10.29 -13.07
N ARG A 183 0.43 -11.09 -12.04
CA ARG A 183 1.61 -12.00 -12.02
C ARG A 183 1.64 -12.92 -13.25
N LEU A 184 0.49 -13.50 -13.59
CA LEU A 184 0.37 -14.52 -14.63
C LEU A 184 0.27 -13.96 -16.05
N GLY A 185 0.10 -12.65 -16.22
CA GLY A 185 0.00 -12.00 -17.55
C GLY A 185 -1.23 -12.41 -18.38
N TYR A 186 -2.22 -13.09 -17.79
CA TYR A 186 -3.37 -13.66 -18.51
C TYR A 186 -4.34 -12.59 -19.08
N ALA A 187 -4.20 -11.33 -18.64
CA ALA A 187 -4.90 -10.15 -19.19
C ALA A 187 -6.45 -10.19 -19.23
N ASP A 188 -7.08 -11.14 -18.52
CA ASP A 188 -8.54 -11.24 -18.42
C ASP A 188 -9.16 -10.05 -17.65
N GLY A 189 -10.12 -9.39 -18.29
CA GLY A 189 -10.65 -8.10 -17.90
C GLY A 189 -9.66 -6.93 -18.11
N LEU A 190 -10.22 -5.75 -18.40
CA LEU A 190 -9.46 -4.56 -18.76
C LEU A 190 -8.46 -4.10 -17.68
N ILE A 191 -8.71 -4.41 -16.39
CA ILE A 191 -7.76 -4.08 -15.31
C ILE A 191 -6.48 -4.90 -15.44
N ALA A 192 -6.57 -6.20 -15.71
CA ALA A 192 -5.38 -7.04 -15.90
C ALA A 192 -4.66 -6.67 -17.21
N ARG A 193 -5.42 -6.38 -18.28
CA ARG A 193 -4.85 -5.95 -19.56
C ARG A 193 -4.13 -4.60 -19.47
N ALA A 194 -4.72 -3.59 -18.83
CA ALA A 194 -4.07 -2.28 -18.66
C ALA A 194 -2.81 -2.38 -17.77
N ALA A 195 -2.79 -3.29 -16.80
CA ALA A 195 -1.61 -3.56 -15.98
C ALA A 195 -0.49 -4.29 -16.76
N ASP A 196 -0.83 -5.29 -17.59
CA ASP A 196 0.08 -5.93 -18.56
C ASP A 196 0.68 -4.89 -19.53
N VAL A 197 -0.15 -4.02 -20.10
CA VAL A 197 0.28 -2.89 -20.92
C VAL A 197 1.22 -1.96 -20.14
N THR A 198 0.90 -1.62 -18.89
CA THR A 198 1.74 -0.74 -18.06
C THR A 198 3.12 -1.36 -17.83
N LEU A 199 3.19 -2.66 -17.51
CA LEU A 199 4.45 -3.38 -17.28
C LEU A 199 5.28 -3.54 -18.55
N LYS A 200 4.70 -3.98 -19.67
CA LYS A 200 5.45 -4.22 -20.91
C LYS A 200 6.01 -2.92 -21.50
N GLU A 201 5.30 -1.80 -21.33
CA GLU A 201 5.73 -0.45 -21.73
C GLU A 201 6.68 0.21 -20.70
N ARG A 202 7.08 -0.50 -19.63
CA ARG A 202 7.96 -0.02 -18.55
C ARG A 202 7.47 1.24 -17.84
N ARG A 203 6.16 1.42 -17.75
CA ARG A 203 5.48 2.51 -17.01
C ARG A 203 5.31 2.13 -15.54
N ARG A 204 5.02 3.11 -14.67
CA ARG A 204 4.84 2.84 -13.23
C ARG A 204 3.51 2.11 -12.99
N LEU A 205 3.56 0.89 -12.47
CA LEU A 205 2.39 0.16 -11.96
C LEU A 205 2.44 0.13 -10.43
N VAL A 206 1.43 0.67 -9.76
CA VAL A 206 1.29 0.62 -8.29
C VAL A 206 0.09 -0.23 -7.90
N LEU A 207 0.29 -1.20 -7.03
CA LEU A 207 -0.72 -2.17 -6.61
C LEU A 207 -1.01 -2.00 -5.13
N VAL A 208 -2.19 -1.44 -4.80
CA VAL A 208 -2.59 -1.16 -3.41
C VAL A 208 -3.16 -2.42 -2.77
N THR A 209 -2.30 -3.41 -2.56
CA THR A 209 -2.65 -4.78 -2.17
C THR A 209 -3.26 -4.86 -0.77
N ARG A 210 -4.57 -5.14 -0.67
CA ARG A 210 -5.27 -5.27 0.61
C ARG A 210 -5.70 -6.71 0.85
N GLU A 211 -4.96 -7.43 1.69
CA GLU A 211 -5.42 -8.66 2.35
C GLU A 211 -4.75 -8.84 3.72
N THR A 212 -5.42 -9.51 4.66
CA THR A 212 -4.80 -9.97 5.92
C THR A 212 -5.61 -11.13 6.54
N PRO A 213 -4.97 -12.20 7.05
CA PRO A 213 -3.54 -12.52 6.95
C PRO A 213 -3.10 -12.82 5.52
N LEU A 214 -1.79 -12.84 5.28
CA LEU A 214 -1.21 -13.21 3.98
C LEU A 214 -0.83 -14.69 3.98
N SER A 215 -1.16 -15.39 2.89
CA SER A 215 -0.67 -16.73 2.59
C SER A 215 0.61 -16.67 1.76
N ASP A 216 1.35 -17.77 1.68
CA ASP A 216 2.53 -17.88 0.82
C ASP A 216 2.21 -17.52 -0.64
N VAL A 217 1.02 -17.90 -1.13
CA VAL A 217 0.53 -17.54 -2.47
C VAL A 217 0.41 -16.01 -2.63
N HIS A 218 -0.02 -15.29 -1.59
CA HIS A 218 -0.09 -13.83 -1.63
C HIS A 218 1.32 -13.21 -1.65
N LEU A 219 2.22 -13.72 -0.79
CA LEU A 219 3.60 -13.25 -0.68
C LEU A 219 4.42 -13.50 -1.96
N ASP A 220 4.32 -14.70 -2.54
CA ASP A 220 4.90 -15.05 -3.83
C ASP A 220 4.38 -14.15 -4.96
N ASN A 221 3.08 -13.87 -4.96
CA ASN A 221 2.49 -12.98 -5.96
C ASN A 221 3.01 -11.53 -5.82
N MET A 222 3.11 -11.02 -4.59
CA MET A 222 3.68 -9.70 -4.30
C MET A 222 5.16 -9.62 -4.70
N LEU A 223 5.96 -10.63 -4.35
CA LEU A 223 7.38 -10.71 -4.71
C LEU A 223 7.61 -10.82 -6.22
N ALA A 224 6.79 -11.62 -6.92
CA ALA A 224 6.89 -11.78 -8.37
C ALA A 224 6.62 -10.48 -9.13
N VAL A 225 5.50 -9.79 -8.86
CA VAL A 225 5.19 -8.52 -9.56
C VAL A 225 6.19 -7.41 -9.17
N SER A 226 6.71 -7.43 -7.94
CA SER A 226 7.75 -6.50 -7.51
C SER A 226 9.06 -6.69 -8.30
N ARG A 227 9.49 -7.94 -8.52
CA ARG A 227 10.62 -8.26 -9.40
C ARG A 227 10.37 -7.88 -10.87
N SER A 228 9.11 -7.87 -11.33
CA SER A 228 8.72 -7.35 -12.65
C SER A 228 8.65 -5.82 -12.74
N GLY A 229 8.91 -5.09 -11.65
CA GLY A 229 8.94 -3.61 -11.62
C GLY A 229 7.63 -2.94 -11.15
N ALA A 230 6.65 -3.69 -10.65
CA ALA A 230 5.49 -3.11 -9.98
C ALA A 230 5.82 -2.67 -8.55
N ILE A 231 5.24 -1.56 -8.10
CA ILE A 231 5.30 -1.12 -6.70
C ILE A 231 4.16 -1.78 -5.94
N VAL A 232 4.48 -2.63 -4.96
CA VAL A 232 3.50 -3.24 -4.05
C VAL A 232 3.32 -2.32 -2.86
N PHE A 233 2.13 -1.71 -2.74
CA PHE A 233 1.81 -0.64 -1.79
C PHE A 233 0.67 -1.08 -0.86
N PRO A 234 0.90 -1.98 0.12
CA PRO A 234 -0.16 -2.35 1.05
C PRO A 234 -0.59 -1.12 1.87
N PRO A 235 -1.91 -0.88 2.08
CA PRO A 235 -2.42 0.31 2.76
C PRO A 235 -2.21 0.23 4.29
N VAL A 236 -0.96 0.24 4.72
CA VAL A 236 -0.55 0.15 6.14
C VAL A 236 -0.45 1.55 6.74
N LEU A 237 -1.25 1.82 7.78
CA LEU A 237 -1.29 3.13 8.44
C LEU A 237 0.02 3.41 9.20
N GLY A 238 0.63 4.57 8.93
CA GLY A 238 1.79 5.07 9.67
C GLY A 238 1.39 6.10 10.71
N PHE A 239 1.48 5.78 12.00
CA PHE A 239 0.97 6.62 13.10
C PHE A 239 1.84 7.85 13.44
N TYR A 240 2.99 8.03 12.79
CA TYR A 240 3.96 9.10 13.10
C TYR A 240 3.46 10.53 12.85
N HIS A 241 2.32 10.70 12.16
CA HIS A 241 1.69 12.01 11.92
C HIS A 241 0.52 12.31 12.88
N LEU A 242 0.27 11.39 13.84
CA LEU A 242 -0.78 11.45 14.86
C LEU A 242 -2.17 11.86 14.30
N PRO A 243 -2.77 11.04 13.42
CA PRO A 243 -4.08 11.37 12.83
C PRO A 243 -5.17 11.44 13.89
N HIS A 244 -5.99 12.49 13.83
CA HIS A 244 -7.14 12.70 14.71
C HIS A 244 -8.44 12.06 14.16
N SER A 245 -8.45 11.63 12.90
CA SER A 245 -9.59 10.98 12.25
C SER A 245 -9.15 9.88 11.28
N LEU A 246 -10.10 9.04 10.85
CA LEU A 246 -9.86 8.09 9.77
C LEU A 246 -9.54 8.82 8.45
N ASP A 247 -10.21 9.94 8.16
CA ASP A 247 -9.95 10.75 6.97
C ASP A 247 -8.50 11.26 6.91
N GLU A 248 -7.95 11.82 8.00
CA GLU A 248 -6.53 12.25 8.03
C GLU A 248 -5.58 11.08 7.71
N ALA A 249 -5.90 9.87 8.21
CA ALA A 249 -5.09 8.68 8.00
C ALA A 249 -5.21 8.13 6.56
N LEU A 250 -6.39 8.24 5.93
CA LEU A 250 -6.63 7.91 4.52
C LEU A 250 -5.95 8.92 3.60
N ASP A 251 -6.06 10.22 3.90
CA ASP A 251 -5.44 11.32 3.14
C ASP A 251 -3.91 11.19 3.14
N HIS A 252 -3.33 10.81 4.28
CA HIS A 252 -1.89 10.53 4.37
C HIS A 252 -1.47 9.32 3.51
N LEU A 253 -2.27 8.24 3.49
CA LEU A 253 -2.03 7.11 2.58
C LEU A 253 -2.15 7.52 1.10
N VAL A 254 -3.17 8.29 0.75
CA VAL A 254 -3.39 8.79 -0.63
C VAL A 254 -2.25 9.72 -1.07
N ALA A 255 -1.76 10.60 -0.19
CA ALA A 255 -0.58 11.42 -0.48
C ALA A 255 0.67 10.56 -0.71
N ARG A 256 0.93 9.56 0.13
CA ARG A 256 2.07 8.62 -0.05
C ARG A 256 1.94 7.74 -1.30
N LEU A 257 0.72 7.56 -1.82
CA LEU A 257 0.44 6.88 -3.08
C LEU A 257 0.65 7.80 -4.29
N MET A 258 0.20 9.06 -4.21
CA MET A 258 0.44 10.08 -5.24
C MET A 258 1.95 10.37 -5.42
N ASP A 259 2.73 10.31 -4.33
CA ASP A 259 4.20 10.35 -4.37
C ASP A 259 4.81 9.31 -5.33
N GLN A 260 4.19 8.14 -5.51
CA GLN A 260 4.71 7.08 -6.39
C GLN A 260 4.64 7.47 -7.88
N PHE A 261 3.88 8.51 -8.21
CA PHE A 261 3.70 9.06 -9.56
C PHE A 261 4.33 10.46 -9.72
N ASP A 262 5.13 10.91 -8.75
CA ASP A 262 5.69 12.27 -8.64
C ASP A 262 4.62 13.38 -8.65
N LEU A 263 3.37 13.07 -8.27
CA LEU A 263 2.26 14.02 -8.30
C LEU A 263 2.31 14.99 -7.11
N PRO A 264 1.92 16.26 -7.30
CA PRO A 264 1.88 17.24 -6.23
C PRO A 264 0.78 16.91 -5.21
N THR A 265 1.12 16.98 -3.92
CA THR A 265 0.19 16.76 -2.80
C THR A 265 0.18 17.98 -1.86
N PRO A 266 -0.48 19.10 -2.21
CA PRO A 266 -0.57 20.26 -1.33
C PRO A 266 -1.14 19.89 0.04
N GLY A 267 -0.55 20.45 1.11
CA GLY A 267 -0.95 20.21 2.50
C GLY A 267 -0.46 18.90 3.14
N ALA A 268 0.12 17.96 2.38
CA ALA A 268 0.56 16.67 2.93
C ALA A 268 1.70 16.82 3.96
N ARG A 269 1.50 16.33 5.20
CA ARG A 269 2.50 16.35 6.28
C ARG A 269 3.71 15.47 5.92
N ARG A 270 4.80 16.08 5.44
CA ARG A 270 6.05 15.36 5.11
C ARG A 270 6.86 15.03 6.38
N TRP A 271 7.57 13.91 6.35
CA TRP A 271 8.41 13.48 7.47
C TRP A 271 9.75 14.23 7.48
N ALA A 272 10.05 14.91 8.58
CA ALA A 272 11.30 15.67 8.78
C ALA A 272 12.25 15.02 9.81
N GLY A 273 12.01 13.76 10.18
CA GLY A 273 12.65 13.10 11.32
C GLY A 273 11.95 13.38 12.66
N ILE A 274 12.35 12.65 13.70
CA ILE A 274 11.95 12.96 15.08
C ILE A 274 12.71 14.22 15.48
N GLN A 275 12.00 15.33 15.68
CA GLN A 275 12.59 16.52 16.28
C GLN A 275 13.03 16.17 17.72
N ARG A 276 14.33 16.26 17.97
CA ARG A 276 14.84 16.21 19.36
C ARG A 276 14.42 17.52 20.03
N PRO A 277 14.02 17.50 21.31
CA PRO A 277 13.99 18.72 22.11
C PRO A 277 15.34 19.42 21.98
N SER A 278 15.34 20.73 21.75
CA SER A 278 16.57 21.50 21.93
C SER A 278 16.99 21.31 23.39
N LEU A 279 18.24 20.88 23.60
CA LEU A 279 18.85 21.03 24.90
C LEU A 279 18.83 22.54 25.19
N MET A 280 18.13 22.95 26.24
CA MET A 280 18.18 24.33 26.71
C MET A 280 19.66 24.68 26.88
N GLN A 281 20.12 25.70 26.16
CA GLN A 281 21.42 26.27 26.48
C GLN A 281 21.34 26.73 27.94
N PRO A 282 22.33 26.39 28.79
CA PRO A 282 22.32 26.85 30.17
C PRO A 282 22.25 28.37 30.14
N SER A 283 21.24 28.94 30.81
CA SER A 283 21.08 30.38 30.94
C SER A 283 22.39 30.97 31.49
N SER A 284 22.87 32.04 30.86
CA SER A 284 24.08 32.76 31.30
C SER A 284 24.06 32.97 32.81
N PRO A 285 25.21 32.83 33.51
CA PRO A 285 25.26 33.01 34.95
C PRO A 285 24.69 34.38 35.32
N LEU A 286 23.90 34.41 36.39
CA LEU A 286 23.41 35.64 36.99
C LEU A 286 24.59 36.55 37.29
N SER A 287 24.49 37.82 36.89
CA SER A 287 25.44 38.85 37.29
C SER A 287 25.28 39.12 38.78
N ASP A 288 26.35 38.91 39.56
CA ASP A 288 26.43 39.37 40.95
C ASP A 288 26.35 40.90 41.00
N ASP A 289 25.15 41.44 41.25
CA ASP A 289 24.98 42.84 41.69
C ASP A 289 24.70 42.85 43.21
N ALA A 290 25.77 42.63 43.97
CA ALA A 290 25.75 42.64 45.42
C ALA A 290 25.83 44.09 45.96
N SER A 291 24.85 44.95 45.63
CA SER A 291 24.86 46.33 46.08
C SER A 291 23.46 46.95 46.34
N HIS A 292 22.86 46.70 47.51
CA HIS A 292 22.24 47.75 48.38
C HIS A 292 21.67 47.20 49.71
N ASP A 293 22.16 47.76 50.81
CA ASP A 293 21.62 47.78 52.18
C ASP A 293 22.37 48.97 52.88
N PRO A 294 21.84 49.68 53.91
CA PRO A 294 20.67 49.34 54.70
C PRO A 294 19.71 50.51 55.08
N LEU A 295 18.68 50.16 55.85
CA LEU A 295 17.93 51.00 56.81
C LEU A 295 17.25 52.30 56.30
N GLN A 296 15.92 52.27 56.26
CA GLN A 296 15.09 53.38 56.76
C GLN A 296 14.09 52.83 57.79
N GLY A 297 13.90 53.56 58.90
CA GLY A 297 13.05 53.15 60.01
C GLY A 297 11.74 53.96 60.08
N GLU A 298 10.68 53.33 60.60
CA GLU A 298 9.41 54.00 60.88
C GLU A 298 9.50 55.04 61.99
N PRO A 299 8.60 56.03 61.98
CA PRO A 299 7.86 56.27 63.22
C PRO A 299 6.38 56.70 63.05
N ARG A 300 5.49 55.93 63.69
CA ARG A 300 4.12 56.26 64.17
C ARG A 300 2.95 56.33 63.18
#